data_AF-A0A428WQR1-F1
#
_entry.id   AF-A0A428WQR1-F1
#
_cell.length_a   1.000
_cell.length_b   1.000
_cell.length_c   1.000
_cell.angle_alpha   90.00
_cell.angle_beta   90.00
_cell.angle_gamma   90.00
#
_symmetry.space_group_name_H-M   'P 1'
#
loop_
_entity.id
_entity.type
_entity.pdbx_description
1 polymer ?
#
loop_
_entity_poly.entity_id
_entity_poly.type
_entity_poly.pdbx_seq_one_letter_code
_entity_poly.pdbx_strand_id
1 'polypeptide(L)'
;MSTESRDEPGYHWLFGDQLGPHFLPGAGPGSGGKIVMIESRSVFRRRRFHRAKAHLVLSAMRHRAAELGDRVRYIRAGSYREGLARATGGAPVTVHHPTSHAALRFVRSLEQVTVLPPHGFLVSPGQFADWTGVGPDGPVPDRIRMEDFYHRVRRDLRLLMDGDEPAGGRWNLDSENREPPPRRD
;
A
#
# COMPACT_ATOMS: atom_id res chain seq x y z
N MET A 1 -30.93 13.73 -23.23
CA MET A 1 -30.10 13.63 -22.01
C MET A 1 -29.81 12.16 -21.78
N SER A 2 -28.75 11.68 -22.43
CA SER A 2 -28.28 10.30 -22.27
C SER A 2 -27.51 10.22 -20.95
N THR A 3 -28.00 9.38 -20.04
CA THR A 3 -27.31 9.01 -18.82
C THR A 3 -26.04 8.24 -19.21
N GLU A 4 -24.88 8.89 -19.09
CA GLU A 4 -23.60 8.22 -19.12
C GLU A 4 -23.56 7.23 -17.96
N SER A 5 -23.65 5.94 -18.29
CA SER A 5 -23.24 4.84 -17.42
C SER A 5 -21.78 5.09 -17.04
N ARG A 6 -21.52 5.66 -15.86
CA ARG A 6 -20.18 5.70 -15.29
C ARG A 6 -19.72 4.26 -15.10
N ASP A 7 -18.79 3.81 -15.93
CA ASP A 7 -18.14 2.50 -15.85
C ASP A 7 -17.69 2.24 -14.40
N GLU A 8 -18.44 1.42 -13.66
CA GLU A 8 -17.93 0.86 -12.43
C GLU A 8 -16.73 -0.02 -12.78
N PRO A 9 -15.55 0.19 -12.16
CA PRO A 9 -14.36 -0.57 -12.52
C PRO A 9 -14.59 -2.06 -12.23
N GLY A 10 -14.64 -2.86 -13.30
CA GLY A 10 -14.94 -4.29 -13.23
C GLY A 10 -13.90 -5.13 -12.47
N TYR A 11 -12.72 -4.57 -12.18
CA TYR A 11 -11.63 -5.26 -11.49
C TYR A 11 -10.89 -4.40 -10.47
N HIS A 12 -10.42 -5.03 -9.39
CA HIS A 12 -9.49 -4.44 -8.42
C HIS A 12 -8.23 -5.30 -8.29
N TRP A 13 -7.06 -4.73 -8.59
CA TRP A 13 -5.79 -5.44 -8.57
C TRP A 13 -5.07 -5.27 -7.23
N LEU A 14 -4.73 -6.39 -6.60
CA LEU A 14 -3.87 -6.46 -5.41
C LEU A 14 -2.41 -6.81 -5.77
N PHE A 15 -1.48 -6.01 -5.28
CA PHE A 15 -0.07 -6.40 -5.23
C PHE A 15 0.21 -7.41 -4.12
N GLY A 16 1.35 -8.12 -4.21
CA GLY A 16 1.75 -9.13 -3.23
C GLY A 16 2.06 -8.60 -1.82
N ASP A 17 2.14 -7.29 -1.65
CA ASP A 17 2.28 -6.58 -0.38
C ASP A 17 0.99 -5.87 0.08
N GLN A 18 -0.12 -6.04 -0.64
CA GLN A 18 -1.43 -5.44 -0.36
C GLN A 18 -2.48 -6.52 -0.05
N LEU A 19 -2.14 -7.46 0.82
CA LEU A 19 -2.96 -8.67 1.07
C LEU A 19 -3.94 -8.54 2.24
N GLY A 20 -3.90 -7.44 2.98
CA GLY A 20 -4.80 -7.18 4.12
C GLY A 20 -6.24 -6.86 3.70
N PRO A 21 -7.23 -7.04 4.60
CA PRO A 21 -8.64 -6.76 4.29
C PRO A 21 -8.91 -5.30 3.93
N HIS A 22 -8.13 -4.35 4.45
CA HIS A 22 -8.25 -2.91 4.18
C HIS A 22 -7.80 -2.49 2.76
N PHE A 23 -7.20 -3.41 1.99
CA PHE A 23 -6.90 -3.21 0.57
C PHE A 23 -7.98 -3.77 -0.35
N LEU A 24 -9.01 -4.44 0.19
CA LEU A 24 -10.15 -4.84 -0.62
C LEU A 24 -11.05 -3.64 -0.88
N PRO A 25 -11.72 -3.57 -2.05
CA PRO A 25 -12.73 -2.54 -2.28
C PRO A 25 -13.83 -2.67 -1.21
N GLY A 26 -14.12 -1.58 -0.48
CA GLY A 26 -15.22 -1.51 0.49
C GLY A 26 -16.55 -1.23 -0.20
N ALA A 27 -17.69 -1.66 0.38
CA ALA A 27 -19.05 -1.71 -0.20
C ALA A 27 -19.71 -0.39 -0.70
N GLY A 28 -18.98 0.54 -1.29
CA GLY A 28 -19.52 1.75 -1.93
C GLY A 28 -19.93 1.54 -3.40
N PRO A 29 -20.65 2.48 -4.02
CA PRO A 29 -20.95 2.42 -5.46
C PRO A 29 -19.63 2.33 -6.26
N GLY A 30 -19.48 1.32 -7.12
CA GLY A 30 -18.24 0.98 -7.82
C GLY A 30 -17.35 -0.07 -7.15
N SER A 31 -17.75 -0.64 -6.01
CA SER A 31 -16.92 -1.58 -5.23
C SER A 31 -17.10 -3.06 -5.55
N GLY A 32 -17.89 -3.38 -6.58
CA GLY A 32 -18.20 -4.76 -6.97
C GLY A 32 -17.16 -5.44 -7.87
N GLY A 33 -16.02 -4.77 -8.12
CA GLY A 33 -15.00 -5.26 -9.05
C GLY A 33 -14.40 -6.61 -8.62
N LYS A 34 -14.22 -7.53 -9.58
CA LYS A 34 -13.56 -8.82 -9.36
C LYS A 34 -12.11 -8.60 -8.92
N ILE A 35 -11.66 -9.28 -7.87
CA ILE A 35 -10.29 -9.11 -7.40
C ILE A 35 -9.35 -9.77 -8.39
N VAL A 36 -8.22 -9.14 -8.70
CA VAL A 36 -7.14 -9.70 -9.52
C VAL A 36 -5.88 -9.76 -8.68
N MET A 37 -5.16 -10.87 -8.75
CA MET A 37 -3.84 -11.00 -8.14
C MET A 37 -2.89 -11.68 -9.11
N ILE A 38 -1.70 -11.10 -9.31
CA ILE A 38 -0.74 -11.56 -10.32
C ILE A 38 0.58 -11.97 -9.68
N GLU A 39 0.88 -13.27 -9.71
CA GLU A 39 2.19 -13.84 -9.39
C GLU A 39 3.13 -13.65 -10.60
N SER A 40 3.85 -12.53 -10.64
CA SER A 40 4.71 -12.15 -11.75
C SER A 40 6.16 -12.65 -11.58
N ARG A 41 6.64 -13.49 -12.51
CA ARG A 41 8.02 -13.99 -12.52
C ARG A 41 9.06 -12.86 -12.63
N SER A 42 8.75 -11.76 -13.32
CA SER A 42 9.68 -10.64 -13.49
C SER A 42 10.05 -9.95 -12.17
N VAL A 43 9.16 -9.99 -11.17
CA VAL A 43 9.41 -9.42 -9.83
C VAL A 43 10.56 -10.12 -9.12
N PHE A 44 10.70 -11.42 -9.34
CA PHE A 44 11.76 -12.25 -8.74
C PHE A 44 13.04 -12.27 -9.58
N ARG A 45 12.98 -11.82 -10.84
CA ARG A 45 14.14 -11.73 -11.74
C ARG A 45 14.84 -10.38 -11.68
N ARG A 46 14.13 -9.29 -11.38
CA ARG A 46 14.67 -7.92 -11.44
C ARG A 46 15.80 -7.64 -10.44
N ARG A 47 15.83 -8.34 -9.31
CA ARG A 47 16.89 -8.29 -8.29
C ARG A 47 16.98 -9.63 -7.58
N ARG A 48 18.15 -9.93 -7.01
CA ARG A 48 18.34 -11.12 -6.17
C ARG A 48 17.40 -11.06 -4.97
N PHE A 49 16.32 -11.84 -5.02
CA PHE A 49 15.40 -11.99 -3.90
C PHE A 49 15.97 -12.97 -2.90
N HIS A 50 15.95 -12.62 -1.60
CA HIS A 50 16.25 -13.60 -0.56
C HIS A 50 15.20 -14.72 -0.62
N ARG A 51 15.63 -15.99 -0.56
CA ARG A 51 14.74 -17.15 -0.71
C ARG A 51 13.59 -17.12 0.30
N ALA A 52 13.88 -16.85 1.58
CA ALA A 52 12.84 -16.75 2.62
C ALA A 52 11.81 -15.65 2.32
N LYS A 53 12.25 -14.49 1.80
CA LYS A 53 11.33 -13.41 1.40
C LYS A 53 10.46 -13.82 0.22
N ALA A 54 11.03 -14.51 -0.77
CA ALA A 54 10.26 -15.01 -1.91
C ALA A 54 9.22 -16.05 -1.46
N HIS A 55 9.60 -16.99 -0.59
CA HIS A 55 8.68 -17.96 -0.01
C HIS A 55 7.55 -17.29 0.76
N LEU A 56 7.86 -16.30 1.61
CA LEU A 56 6.86 -15.55 2.37
C LEU A 56 5.84 -14.87 1.45
N VAL A 57 6.30 -14.10 0.46
CA VAL A 57 5.41 -13.38 -0.46
C VAL A 57 4.56 -14.35 -1.29
N LEU A 58 5.18 -15.38 -1.87
CA LEU A 58 4.47 -16.37 -2.69
C LEU A 58 3.45 -17.17 -1.88
N SER A 59 3.82 -17.61 -0.68
CA SER A 59 2.91 -18.31 0.23
C SER A 59 1.75 -17.40 0.62
N ALA A 60 2.03 -16.17 1.10
CA ALA A 60 1.00 -15.22 1.51
C ALA A 60 0.01 -14.92 0.37
N MET A 61 0.51 -14.67 -0.85
CA MET A 61 -0.35 -14.44 -2.01
C MET A 61 -1.25 -15.65 -2.32
N ARG A 62 -0.72 -16.87 -2.29
CA ARG A 62 -1.47 -18.10 -2.60
C ARG A 62 -2.49 -18.43 -1.52
N HIS A 63 -2.15 -18.25 -0.25
CA HIS A 63 -3.08 -18.42 0.86
C HIS A 63 -4.19 -17.37 0.82
N ARG A 64 -3.85 -16.10 0.54
CA ARG A 64 -4.85 -15.05 0.37
C ARG A 64 -5.77 -15.33 -0.80
N ALA A 65 -5.24 -15.89 -1.89
CA ALA A 65 -6.06 -16.30 -3.01
C ALA A 65 -7.04 -17.43 -2.64
N ALA A 66 -6.58 -18.42 -1.88
CA ALA A 66 -7.42 -19.50 -1.39
C ALA A 66 -8.51 -18.99 -0.42
N GLU A 67 -8.18 -18.05 0.46
CA GLU A 67 -9.14 -17.41 1.38
C GLU A 67 -10.24 -16.64 0.64
N LEU A 68 -9.88 -15.93 -0.43
CA LEU A 68 -10.83 -15.15 -1.25
C LEU A 68 -11.68 -16.02 -2.18
N GLY A 69 -11.24 -17.25 -2.48
CA GLY A 69 -11.95 -18.19 -3.34
C GLY A 69 -12.33 -17.60 -4.70
N ASP A 70 -13.58 -17.76 -5.10
CA ASP A 70 -14.10 -17.30 -6.40
C ASP A 70 -14.12 -15.78 -6.56
N ARG A 71 -13.88 -15.02 -5.49
CA ARG A 71 -13.80 -13.56 -5.55
C ARG A 71 -12.52 -13.06 -6.21
N VAL A 72 -11.50 -13.90 -6.35
CA VAL A 72 -10.21 -13.52 -6.92
C VAL A 72 -9.82 -14.32 -8.15
N ARG A 73 -9.37 -13.61 -9.17
CA ARG A 73 -8.68 -14.17 -10.32
C ARG A 73 -7.17 -14.16 -10.06
N TYR A 74 -6.64 -15.30 -9.64
CA TYR A 74 -5.21 -15.49 -9.41
C TYR A 74 -4.47 -15.92 -10.68
N ILE A 75 -3.57 -15.09 -11.20
CA ILE A 75 -2.83 -15.36 -12.44
C ILE A 75 -1.34 -15.50 -12.16
N ARG A 76 -0.75 -16.62 -12.59
CA ARG A 76 0.70 -16.76 -12.74
C ARG A 76 1.12 -16.31 -14.14
N ALA A 77 2.04 -15.36 -14.22
CA ALA A 77 2.48 -14.75 -15.48
C ALA A 77 3.98 -14.43 -15.50
N GLY A 78 4.54 -14.22 -16.70
CA GLY A 78 5.89 -13.69 -16.87
C GLY A 78 6.04 -12.25 -16.39
N SER A 79 5.01 -11.42 -16.59
CA SER A 79 5.00 -9.99 -16.23
C SER A 79 3.62 -9.55 -15.72
N TYR A 80 3.55 -8.36 -15.10
CA TYR A 80 2.27 -7.76 -14.73
C TYR A 80 1.41 -7.40 -15.95
N ARG A 81 2.01 -6.94 -17.06
CA ARG A 81 1.26 -6.61 -18.29
C ARG A 81 0.57 -7.84 -18.87
N GLU A 82 1.29 -8.96 -18.97
CA GLU A 82 0.74 -10.25 -19.39
C GLU A 82 -0.37 -10.73 -18.43
N GLY A 83 -0.11 -10.64 -17.12
CA GLY A 83 -1.07 -11.05 -16.10
C GLY A 83 -2.38 -10.24 -16.15
N LEU A 84 -2.29 -8.91 -16.30
CA LEU A 84 -3.44 -8.02 -16.43
C LEU A 84 -4.24 -8.31 -17.69
N ALA A 85 -3.57 -8.42 -18.85
CA ALA A 85 -4.24 -8.74 -20.11
C ALA A 85 -5.03 -10.06 -20.01
N ARG A 86 -4.42 -11.10 -19.41
CA ARG A 86 -5.09 -12.38 -19.15
C ARG A 86 -6.23 -12.26 -18.14
N ALA A 87 -6.07 -11.43 -17.11
CA ALA A 87 -7.03 -11.30 -16.02
C ALA A 87 -8.28 -10.47 -16.37
N THR A 88 -8.14 -9.45 -17.22
CA THR A 88 -9.19 -8.44 -17.41
C THR A 88 -9.59 -8.26 -18.87
N GLY A 89 -8.81 -8.79 -19.83
CA GLY A 89 -9.07 -8.58 -21.25
C GLY A 89 -8.97 -7.11 -21.69
N GLY A 90 -8.28 -6.27 -20.90
CA GLY A 90 -8.19 -4.83 -21.15
C GLY A 90 -9.24 -3.99 -20.43
N ALA A 91 -10.16 -4.61 -19.68
CA ALA A 91 -11.15 -3.88 -18.90
C ALA A 91 -10.51 -2.96 -17.83
N PRO A 92 -11.19 -1.88 -17.41
CA PRO A 92 -10.72 -0.97 -16.37
C PRO A 92 -10.38 -1.68 -15.05
N VAL A 93 -9.31 -1.24 -14.41
CA VAL A 93 -8.75 -1.81 -13.18
C VAL A 93 -8.45 -0.71 -12.19
N THR A 94 -8.87 -0.89 -10.94
CA THR A 94 -8.36 -0.06 -9.83
C THR A 94 -7.20 -0.75 -9.12
N VAL A 95 -6.28 0.03 -8.55
CA VAL A 95 -5.20 -0.49 -7.69
C VAL A 95 -4.86 0.54 -6.63
N HIS A 96 -4.67 0.11 -5.37
CA HIS A 96 -4.13 1.02 -4.36
C HIS A 96 -2.69 1.42 -4.69
N HIS A 97 -2.36 2.69 -4.42
CA HIS A 97 -1.04 3.27 -4.65
C HIS A 97 0.10 2.28 -4.31
N PRO A 98 0.93 1.88 -5.28
CA PRO A 98 2.03 0.94 -5.03
C PRO A 98 3.09 1.48 -4.07
N THR A 99 3.76 0.59 -3.35
CA THR A 99 4.77 0.93 -2.31
C THR A 99 6.16 1.27 -2.87
N SER A 100 6.33 1.31 -4.20
CA SER A 100 7.62 1.67 -4.82
C SER A 100 7.43 2.57 -6.03
N HIS A 101 8.36 3.51 -6.22
CA HIS A 101 8.32 4.45 -7.34
C HIS A 101 8.31 3.74 -8.70
N ALA A 102 9.05 2.64 -8.86
CA ALA A 102 9.07 1.87 -10.09
C ALA A 102 7.71 1.22 -10.40
N ALA A 103 7.04 0.64 -9.38
CA ALA A 103 5.71 0.09 -9.55
C ALA A 103 4.66 1.19 -9.81
N LEU A 104 4.75 2.32 -9.10
CA LEU A 104 3.87 3.47 -9.29
C LEU A 104 3.98 4.02 -10.72
N ARG A 105 5.20 4.25 -11.23
CA ARG A 105 5.41 4.68 -12.62
C ARG A 105 4.85 3.68 -13.62
N PHE A 106 5.06 2.38 -13.37
CA PHE A 106 4.53 1.33 -14.22
C PHE A 106 2.99 1.36 -14.27
N VAL A 107 2.30 1.38 -13.13
CA VAL A 107 0.83 1.38 -13.13
C VAL A 107 0.26 2.67 -13.72
N ARG A 108 0.91 3.82 -13.50
CA ARG A 108 0.51 5.09 -14.13
C ARG A 108 0.70 5.12 -15.64
N SER A 109 1.58 4.27 -16.19
CA SER A 109 1.76 4.12 -17.64
C SER A 109 0.71 3.21 -18.31
N LEU A 110 -0.25 2.68 -17.55
CA LEU A 110 -1.30 1.82 -18.07
C LEU A 110 -2.62 2.59 -18.08
N GLU A 111 -3.14 2.89 -19.27
CA GLU A 111 -4.37 3.68 -19.45
C GLU A 111 -5.59 3.04 -18.76
N GLN A 112 -5.65 1.70 -18.75
CA GLN A 112 -6.73 0.94 -18.09
C GLN A 112 -6.67 0.95 -16.56
N VAL A 113 -5.64 1.54 -15.93
CA VAL A 113 -5.42 1.45 -14.48
C VAL A 113 -5.66 2.80 -13.79
N THR A 114 -6.64 2.82 -12.89
CA THR A 114 -6.87 3.94 -11.96
C THR A 114 -6.15 3.66 -10.64
N VAL A 115 -5.23 4.55 -10.25
CA VAL A 115 -4.50 4.44 -8.97
C VAL A 115 -5.31 5.11 -7.86
N LEU A 116 -5.76 4.31 -6.90
CA LEU A 116 -6.43 4.77 -5.68
C LEU A 116 -5.40 5.28 -4.66
N PRO A 117 -5.81 6.09 -3.66
CA PRO A 117 -4.95 6.53 -2.58
C PRO A 117 -4.23 5.35 -1.86
N PRO A 118 -3.08 5.61 -1.21
CA PRO A 118 -2.43 4.60 -0.38
C PRO A 118 -3.28 4.29 0.85
N HIS A 119 -3.40 3.00 1.18
CA HIS A 119 -4.16 2.50 2.34
C HIS A 119 -3.28 1.86 3.42
N GLY A 120 -1.96 1.78 3.21
CA GLY A 120 -1.01 1.15 4.13
C GLY A 120 -0.29 2.09 5.08
N PHE A 121 -0.67 3.37 5.13
CA PHE A 121 0.02 4.41 5.92
C PHE A 121 -0.99 5.21 6.74
N LEU A 122 -0.59 5.59 7.96
CA LEU A 122 -1.38 6.47 8.85
C LEU A 122 -1.47 7.91 8.33
N VAL A 123 -0.45 8.34 7.59
CA VAL A 123 -0.34 9.67 7.01
C VAL A 123 -0.26 9.53 5.50
N SER A 124 -1.17 10.17 4.79
CA SER A 124 -1.15 10.19 3.32
C SER A 124 0.02 11.03 2.78
N PRO A 125 0.46 10.79 1.53
CA PRO A 125 1.46 11.63 0.89
C PRO A 125 1.09 13.12 0.86
N GLY A 126 -0.20 13.45 0.71
CA GLY A 126 -0.70 14.83 0.76
C GLY A 126 -0.51 15.46 2.13
N GLN A 127 -0.94 14.78 3.19
CA GLN A 127 -0.75 15.28 4.56
C GLN A 127 0.73 15.46 4.93
N PHE A 128 1.61 14.59 4.41
CA PHE A 128 3.06 14.73 4.59
C PHE A 128 3.64 15.93 3.81
N ALA A 129 3.19 16.14 2.57
CA ALA A 129 3.54 17.32 1.77
C ALA A 129 3.10 18.61 2.48
N ASP A 130 1.86 18.66 2.97
CA ASP A 130 1.31 19.80 3.72
C ASP A 130 2.12 20.08 4.99
N TRP A 131 2.56 19.03 5.69
CA TRP A 131 3.40 19.17 6.88
C TRP A 131 4.74 19.83 6.60
N THR A 132 5.41 19.35 5.57
CA THR A 132 6.77 19.76 5.23
C THR A 132 6.79 21.05 4.43
N GLY A 133 5.66 21.47 3.87
CA GLY A 133 5.61 22.52 2.84
C GLY A 133 6.26 22.07 1.52
N VAL A 134 6.52 20.77 1.35
CA VAL A 134 7.18 20.20 0.16
C VAL A 134 6.14 19.64 -0.77
N GLY A 135 5.94 20.31 -1.91
CA GLY A 135 5.26 19.70 -3.05
C GLY A 135 6.08 18.53 -3.63
N PRO A 136 5.50 17.67 -4.49
CA PRO A 136 6.19 16.50 -5.07
C PRO A 136 7.54 16.81 -5.73
N ASP A 137 7.70 18.04 -6.24
CA ASP A 137 8.90 18.55 -6.91
C ASP A 137 9.49 19.80 -6.19
N GLY A 138 9.09 20.06 -4.95
CA GLY A 138 9.50 21.23 -4.17
C GLY A 138 10.84 21.05 -3.44
N PRO A 139 11.52 22.15 -3.05
CA PRO A 139 12.74 22.06 -2.26
C PRO A 139 12.43 21.51 -0.86
N VAL A 140 13.26 20.59 -0.39
CA VAL A 140 13.14 20.02 0.97
C VAL A 140 13.62 21.07 1.98
N PRO A 141 12.84 21.42 3.02
CA PRO A 141 13.27 22.31 4.09
C PRO A 141 14.56 21.85 4.75
N ASP A 142 15.37 22.80 5.19
CA ASP A 142 16.67 22.56 5.83
C ASP A 142 16.58 21.73 7.13
N ARG A 143 15.38 21.58 7.71
CA ARG A 143 15.19 20.81 8.95
C ARG A 143 13.84 20.09 8.99
N ILE A 144 13.86 18.83 8.54
CA ILE A 144 12.78 17.86 8.76
C ILE A 144 13.29 16.82 9.77
N ARG A 145 12.63 16.72 10.93
CA ARG A 145 12.98 15.75 11.98
C ARG A 145 11.85 14.75 12.21
N MET A 146 12.23 13.50 12.45
CA MET A 146 11.29 12.44 12.78
C MET A 146 10.52 12.75 14.08
N GLU A 147 11.20 13.32 15.09
CA GLU A 147 10.58 13.69 16.37
C GLU A 147 9.39 14.64 16.21
N ASP A 148 9.55 15.72 15.42
CA ASP A 148 8.49 16.69 15.16
C ASP A 148 7.31 16.04 14.41
N PHE A 149 7.61 15.19 13.42
CA PHE A 149 6.61 14.42 12.70
C PHE A 149 5.84 13.47 13.63
N TYR A 150 6.56 12.75 14.49
CA TYR A 150 6.00 11.81 15.44
C TYR A 150 5.07 12.50 16.44
N HIS A 151 5.46 13.66 17.00
CA HIS A 151 4.58 14.45 17.88
C HIS A 151 3.30 14.86 17.17
N ARG A 152 3.41 15.33 15.91
CA ARG A 152 2.24 15.67 15.11
C ARG A 152 1.32 14.47 14.91
N VAL A 153 1.85 13.34 14.44
CA VAL A 153 1.04 12.14 14.18
C VAL A 153 0.33 11.67 15.44
N ARG A 154 0.99 11.74 16.60
CA ARG A 154 0.37 11.40 17.89
C ARG A 154 -0.79 12.32 18.25
N ARG A 155 -0.65 13.64 18.06
CA ARG A 155 -1.74 14.61 18.28
C ARG A 155 -2.90 14.37 17.31
N ASP A 156 -2.60 14.29 16.02
CA ASP A 156 -3.59 14.14 14.93
C ASP A 156 -4.43 12.87 15.11
N LEU A 157 -3.80 11.77 15.56
CA LEU A 157 -4.45 10.47 15.75
C LEU A 157 -4.87 10.18 17.20
N ARG A 158 -4.62 11.11 18.13
CA ARG A 158 -4.84 10.95 19.58
C ARG A 158 -4.23 9.67 20.16
N LEU A 159 -3.05 9.29 19.68
CA LEU A 159 -2.35 8.09 20.14
C LEU A 159 -1.57 8.39 21.43
N LEU A 160 -1.92 7.69 22.51
CA LEU A 160 -1.31 7.83 23.84
C LEU A 160 -1.40 9.27 24.39
N MET A 161 -2.44 10.03 24.08
CA MET A 161 -2.59 11.43 24.51
C MET A 161 -3.54 11.54 25.72
N ASP A 162 -3.21 12.39 26.69
CA ASP A 162 -4.09 12.82 27.78
C ASP A 162 -4.55 14.26 27.50
N GLY A 163 -5.63 14.40 26.73
CA GLY A 163 -6.01 15.70 26.15
C GLY A 163 -4.99 16.15 25.11
N ASP A 164 -4.40 17.32 25.29
CA ASP A 164 -3.39 17.90 24.39
C ASP A 164 -1.94 17.51 24.78
N GLU A 165 -1.76 16.86 25.93
CA GLU A 165 -0.46 16.46 26.47
C GLU A 165 -0.16 14.98 26.19
N PRO A 166 1.11 14.58 26.01
CA PRO A 166 1.44 13.17 25.86
C PRO A 166 1.17 12.43 27.18
N ALA A 167 0.56 11.24 27.11
CA ALA A 167 0.37 10.40 28.28
C ALA A 167 1.71 10.13 28.98
N GLY A 168 1.71 10.25 30.30
CA GLY A 168 2.92 10.16 31.12
C GLY A 168 3.84 11.38 31.06
N GLY A 169 3.38 12.51 30.47
CA GLY A 169 4.07 13.80 30.47
C GLY A 169 5.35 13.87 29.62
N ARG A 170 5.66 12.82 28.86
CA ARG A 170 6.86 12.73 28.01
C ARG A 170 6.50 12.19 26.65
N TRP A 171 7.08 12.77 25.60
CA TRP A 171 6.81 12.33 24.23
C TRP A 171 7.48 11.01 23.86
N ASN A 172 8.68 10.77 24.40
CA ASN A 172 9.52 9.64 24.06
C ASN A 172 10.25 9.10 25.31
N LEU A 173 10.42 7.78 25.36
CA LEU A 173 11.16 7.04 26.40
C LEU A 173 12.42 6.35 25.81
N ASP A 174 12.85 6.72 24.60
CA ASP A 174 13.94 6.06 23.86
C ASP A 174 15.24 5.94 24.66
N SER A 175 15.61 6.96 25.44
CA SER A 175 16.80 6.92 26.30
C SER A 175 16.74 5.84 27.37
N GLU A 176 15.55 5.51 27.85
CA GLU A 176 15.31 4.49 28.88
C GLU A 176 15.30 3.07 28.27
N ASN A 177 15.17 2.96 26.94
CA ASN A 177 15.01 1.68 26.22
C ASN A 177 16.27 1.21 25.50
N ARG A 178 17.46 1.51 26.05
CA ARG A 178 18.77 1.21 25.41
C ARG A 178 19.59 0.14 26.15
N GLU A 179 18.99 -0.55 27.11
CA GLU A 179 19.67 -1.65 27.81
C GLU A 179 20.02 -2.81 26.84
N PRO A 180 21.17 -3.48 27.01
CA PRO A 180 21.50 -4.65 26.21
C PRO A 180 20.54 -5.81 26.53
N PRO A 181 20.32 -6.74 25.58
CA PRO A 181 19.53 -7.94 25.87
C PRO A 181 20.18 -8.76 26.99
N PRO A 182 19.38 -9.46 27.81
CA PRO A 182 19.93 -10.32 28.86
C PRO A 182 20.85 -11.38 28.26
N ARG A 183 21.87 -11.79 29.03
CA ARG A 183 22.75 -12.89 28.64
C ARG A 183 21.94 -14.17 28.55
N ARG A 184 22.20 -14.97 27.51
CA ARG A 184 21.68 -16.35 27.45
C ARG A 184 22.51 -17.21 28.39
N ASP A 185 21.85 -17.98 29.24
CA ASP A 185 22.44 -19.12 29.94
C ASP A 185 22.93 -20.18 28.94
#